data_AF-A0A7S1ZWU6-F1
#
_entry.id   AF-A0A7S1ZWU6-F1
#
_cell.length_a   1.000
_cell.length_b   1.000
_cell.length_c   1.000
_cell.angle_alpha   90.00
_cell.angle_beta   90.00
_cell.angle_gamma   90.00
#
_symmetry.space_group_name_H-M   'P 1'
#
loop_
_entity.id
_entity.type
_entity.pdbx_description
1 polymer ?
#
loop_
_entity_poly.entity_id
_entity_poly.type
_entity_poly.pdbx_seq_one_letter_code
_entity_poly.pdbx_strand_id
1 'polypeptide(L)'
;TGFSVFTEYAHKQRGKCCGSGCRHCPYNHENVKDKVNKIKQPSFLHKEQDTNILFSLSDKTANGVTKSNVKVLFFSGGKDSYLTIRSLVREHAKDSSEPFSLILLTTFDATSRVIAHQEAHINKVLQQAQHMQISLVGIPVHRGSSETYVERVKKGLDLILKTCGRKV
;
A
#
# COMPACT_ATOMS: atom_id res chain seq x y z
N THR A 1 -34.21 -18.25 1.97
CA THR A 1 -33.23 -17.53 2.83
C THR A 1 -32.16 -16.92 1.94
N GLY A 2 -32.12 -15.60 1.79
CA GLY A 2 -31.23 -14.93 0.82
C GLY A 2 -30.13 -14.15 1.52
N PHE A 3 -29.09 -14.82 2.01
CA PHE A 3 -27.92 -14.12 2.53
C PHE A 3 -27.07 -13.63 1.36
N SER A 4 -26.93 -12.32 1.21
CA SER A 4 -25.99 -11.74 0.24
C SER A 4 -24.56 -11.93 0.73
N VAL A 5 -23.86 -12.93 0.19
CA VAL A 5 -22.44 -13.13 0.47
C VAL A 5 -21.62 -12.17 -0.40
N PHE A 6 -20.82 -11.33 0.23
CA PHE A 6 -19.89 -10.42 -0.45
C PHE A 6 -18.67 -11.19 -0.97
N THR A 7 -18.86 -11.91 -2.08
CA THR A 7 -17.81 -12.62 -2.82
C THR A 7 -17.15 -11.72 -3.85
N GLU A 8 -15.90 -12.03 -4.22
CA GLU A 8 -15.20 -11.33 -5.29
C GLU A 8 -15.96 -11.41 -6.63
N TYR A 9 -16.53 -12.59 -6.92
CA TYR A 9 -17.30 -12.84 -8.14
C TYR A 9 -18.53 -11.93 -8.23
N ALA A 10 -19.32 -11.84 -7.15
CA ALA A 10 -20.48 -10.94 -7.11
C ALA A 10 -20.08 -9.46 -7.27
N HIS A 11 -18.94 -9.07 -6.68
CA HIS A 11 -18.42 -7.70 -6.86
C HIS A 11 -17.95 -7.44 -8.30
N LYS A 12 -17.31 -8.42 -8.95
CA LYS A 12 -16.92 -8.34 -10.36
C LYS A 12 -18.15 -8.18 -11.27
N GLN A 13 -19.21 -8.96 -11.05
CA GLN A 13 -20.47 -8.80 -11.78
C GLN A 13 -21.10 -7.41 -11.56
N ARG A 14 -20.99 -6.86 -10.34
CA ARG A 14 -21.49 -5.52 -10.01
C ARG A 14 -20.70 -4.40 -10.68
N GLY A 15 -19.44 -4.64 -11.06
CA GLY A 15 -18.60 -3.67 -11.75
C GLY A 15 -18.08 -2.52 -10.89
N LYS A 16 -18.32 -2.49 -9.57
CA LYS A 16 -17.88 -1.39 -8.69
C LYS A 16 -17.64 -1.78 -7.23
N CYS A 17 -16.76 -1.04 -6.57
CA CYS A 17 -16.56 -1.14 -5.12
C CYS A 17 -17.82 -0.69 -4.35
N CYS A 18 -18.23 -1.45 -3.32
CA CYS A 18 -19.40 -1.14 -2.51
C CYS A 18 -19.17 -0.06 -1.43
N GLY A 19 -17.92 0.29 -1.12
CA GLY A 19 -17.58 1.27 -0.09
C GLY A 19 -17.66 0.78 1.36
N SER A 20 -17.96 -0.50 1.59
CA SER A 20 -18.21 -1.05 2.93
C SER A 20 -16.99 -1.70 3.61
N GLY A 21 -15.81 -1.76 2.97
CA GLY A 21 -14.64 -2.43 3.54
C GLY A 21 -14.70 -3.97 3.50
N CYS A 22 -15.42 -4.54 2.52
CA CYS A 22 -15.63 -5.98 2.42
C CYS A 22 -14.31 -6.78 2.25
N ARG A 23 -14.31 -8.06 2.67
CA ARG A 23 -13.09 -8.89 2.66
C ARG A 23 -12.63 -9.34 1.28
N HIS A 24 -13.48 -9.28 0.25
CA HIS A 24 -13.17 -9.79 -1.09
C HIS A 24 -13.37 -8.70 -2.14
N CYS A 25 -12.92 -7.48 -1.86
CA CYS A 25 -13.03 -6.37 -2.82
C CYS A 25 -11.99 -6.53 -3.93
N PRO A 26 -12.39 -6.70 -5.21
CA PRO A 26 -11.43 -6.76 -6.31
C PRO A 26 -10.90 -5.37 -6.71
N TYR A 27 -11.49 -4.29 -6.19
CA TYR A 27 -11.24 -2.90 -6.59
C TYR A 27 -10.41 -2.11 -5.56
N ASN A 28 -9.56 -2.78 -4.78
CA ASN A 28 -8.65 -2.13 -3.82
C ASN A 28 -9.35 -1.12 -2.89
N HIS A 29 -10.60 -1.42 -2.52
CA HIS A 29 -11.44 -0.61 -1.64
C HIS A 29 -11.55 0.86 -2.05
N GLU A 30 -11.46 1.19 -3.34
CA GLU A 30 -11.44 2.57 -3.85
C GLU A 30 -12.57 3.47 -3.30
N ASN A 31 -13.78 2.94 -3.13
CA ASN A 31 -14.95 3.70 -2.63
C ASN A 31 -15.06 3.71 -1.10
N VAL A 32 -14.12 3.11 -0.37
CA VAL A 32 -14.11 3.11 1.09
C VAL A 32 -13.47 4.42 1.55
N LYS A 33 -14.26 5.33 2.11
CA LYS A 33 -13.78 6.64 2.60
C LYS A 33 -12.74 6.50 3.72
N ASP A 34 -13.08 5.68 4.71
CA ASP A 34 -12.22 5.42 5.87
C ASP A 34 -11.56 4.05 5.74
N LYS A 35 -10.57 3.97 4.84
CA LYS A 35 -9.86 2.70 4.60
C LYS A 35 -9.20 2.19 5.86
N VAL A 36 -8.50 3.07 6.57
CA VAL A 36 -7.74 2.74 7.78
C VAL A 36 -8.58 1.94 8.78
N ASN A 37 -9.78 2.42 9.10
CA ASN A 37 -10.60 1.76 10.11
C ASN A 37 -11.47 0.63 9.56
N LYS A 38 -11.66 0.52 8.24
CA LYS A 38 -12.62 -0.43 7.65
C LYS A 38 -11.99 -1.61 6.92
N ILE A 39 -10.82 -1.46 6.29
CA ILE A 39 -10.26 -2.55 5.48
C ILE A 39 -9.84 -3.75 6.36
N LYS A 40 -10.00 -4.94 5.79
CA LYS A 40 -9.59 -6.22 6.39
C LYS A 40 -8.59 -7.00 5.54
N GLN A 41 -8.36 -6.54 4.30
CA GLN A 41 -7.36 -7.04 3.37
C GLN A 41 -6.34 -5.95 3.02
N PRO A 42 -5.17 -6.32 2.47
CA PRO A 42 -4.22 -5.35 1.94
C PRO A 42 -4.90 -4.38 0.96
N SER A 43 -4.62 -3.09 1.13
CA SER A 43 -5.12 -2.05 0.23
C SER A 43 -4.18 -0.84 0.24
N PHE A 44 -4.17 -0.07 -0.84
CA PHE A 44 -3.58 1.26 -0.82
C PHE A 44 -4.38 2.17 0.11
N LEU A 45 -3.76 2.59 1.20
CA LEU A 45 -4.30 3.59 2.13
C LEU A 45 -4.11 5.00 1.58
N HIS A 46 -3.01 5.22 0.86
CA HIS A 46 -2.75 6.44 0.10
C HIS A 46 -2.09 6.04 -1.22
N LYS A 47 -2.62 6.55 -2.34
CA LYS A 47 -2.04 6.39 -3.66
C LYS A 47 -1.77 7.79 -4.19
N GLU A 48 -0.50 8.12 -4.34
CA GLU A 48 -0.08 9.40 -4.89
C GLU A 48 -0.40 9.43 -6.39
N GLN A 49 -0.98 10.55 -6.84
CA GLN A 49 -1.42 10.75 -8.22
C GLN A 49 -0.50 11.71 -8.98
N ASP A 50 0.28 12.54 -8.29
CA ASP A 50 1.23 13.43 -8.93
C ASP A 50 2.31 12.63 -9.69
N THR A 51 2.44 12.91 -10.98
CA THR A 51 3.43 12.27 -11.85
C THR A 51 4.80 12.92 -11.79
N ASN A 52 4.88 14.14 -11.24
CA ASN A 52 6.09 14.96 -11.24
C ASN A 52 6.91 14.83 -9.95
N ILE A 53 6.45 14.02 -8.99
CA ILE A 53 7.18 13.75 -7.76
C ILE A 53 8.25 12.65 -7.95
N LEU A 54 9.30 12.72 -7.12
CA LEU A 54 10.46 11.84 -7.15
C LEU A 54 10.10 10.34 -7.25
N PHE A 55 9.20 9.90 -6.36
CA PHE A 55 8.81 8.50 -6.23
C PHE A 55 7.51 8.15 -6.95
N SER A 56 7.11 8.94 -7.96
CA SER A 56 5.87 8.69 -8.70
C SER A 56 5.74 7.25 -9.18
N LEU A 57 4.50 6.75 -9.16
CA LEU A 57 4.11 5.46 -9.73
C LEU A 57 3.94 5.50 -11.25
N SER A 58 4.06 6.67 -11.88
CA SER A 58 4.14 6.81 -13.34
C SER A 58 5.26 5.95 -13.92
N ASP A 59 4.99 5.32 -15.06
CA ASP A 59 5.98 4.53 -15.80
C ASP A 59 7.06 5.41 -16.43
N LYS A 60 6.82 6.72 -16.60
CA LYS A 60 7.77 7.70 -17.14
C LYS A 60 8.15 8.73 -16.08
N THR A 61 9.43 9.05 -15.98
CA THR A 61 9.90 10.23 -15.24
C THR A 61 9.51 11.52 -15.98
N ALA A 62 9.61 12.66 -15.30
CA ALA A 62 9.40 13.98 -15.91
C ALA A 62 10.29 14.23 -17.15
N ASN A 63 11.44 13.54 -17.23
CA ASN A 63 12.39 13.61 -18.35
C ASN A 63 12.17 12.49 -19.40
N GLY A 64 11.04 11.76 -19.34
CA GLY A 64 10.68 10.73 -20.31
C GLY A 64 11.34 9.36 -20.12
N VAL A 65 12.16 9.17 -19.09
CA VAL A 65 12.85 7.90 -18.81
C VAL A 65 11.88 6.89 -18.19
N THR A 66 11.88 5.65 -18.66
CA THR A 66 10.99 4.61 -18.14
C THR A 66 11.49 4.02 -16.82
N LYS A 67 10.65 4.01 -15.78
CA LYS A 67 10.94 3.33 -14.51
C LYS A 67 10.66 1.83 -14.64
N SER A 68 11.70 1.01 -14.68
CA SER A 68 11.59 -0.45 -14.80
C SER A 68 11.19 -1.15 -13.49
N ASN A 69 11.55 -0.55 -12.34
CA ASN A 69 11.50 -1.23 -11.05
C ASN A 69 10.70 -0.43 -9.99
N VAL A 70 10.09 -1.17 -9.06
CA VAL A 70 9.42 -0.64 -7.88
C VAL A 70 10.16 -1.13 -6.64
N LYS A 71 10.66 -0.22 -5.81
CA LYS A 71 11.18 -0.57 -4.48
C LYS A 71 10.05 -0.51 -3.47
N VAL A 72 9.96 -1.52 -2.62
CA VAL A 72 9.00 -1.56 -1.51
C VAL A 72 9.75 -1.43 -0.19
N LEU A 73 9.40 -0.40 0.59
CA LEU A 73 10.00 -0.15 1.89
C LEU A 73 9.02 -0.50 3.00
N PHE A 74 9.42 -1.44 3.86
CA PHE A 74 8.71 -1.69 5.12
C PHE A 74 8.83 -0.46 6.02
N PHE A 75 7.69 0.20 6.28
CA PHE A 75 7.65 1.51 6.90
C PHE A 75 6.89 1.45 8.22
N SER A 76 7.61 1.67 9.32
CA SER A 76 7.06 1.68 10.67
C SER A 76 6.63 3.08 11.14
N GLY A 77 7.12 4.13 10.47
CA GLY A 77 6.98 5.52 10.91
C GLY A 77 8.06 5.98 11.89
N GLY A 78 9.00 5.10 12.25
CA GLY A 78 10.14 5.41 13.10
C GLY A 78 11.34 5.98 12.34
N LYS A 79 12.34 6.47 13.09
CA LYS A 79 13.54 7.15 12.55
C LYS A 79 14.29 6.35 11.50
N ASP A 80 14.39 5.03 11.66
CA ASP A 80 15.23 4.20 10.80
C ASP A 80 14.59 4.08 9.40
N SER A 81 13.26 3.90 9.35
CA SER A 81 12.52 3.95 8.08
C SER A 81 12.69 5.29 7.36
N TYR A 82 12.72 6.40 8.10
CA TYR A 82 13.00 7.73 7.53
C TYR A 82 14.44 7.86 7.01
N LEU A 83 15.43 7.37 7.76
CA LEU A 83 16.81 7.38 7.32
C LEU A 83 17.00 6.51 6.06
N THR A 84 16.27 5.40 5.94
CA THR A 84 16.24 4.60 4.72
C THR A 84 15.68 5.39 3.54
N ILE A 85 14.56 6.12 3.70
CA ILE A 85 14.03 6.99 2.63
C ILE A 85 15.08 8.02 2.21
N ARG A 86 15.74 8.69 3.17
CA ARG A 86 16.81 9.66 2.86
C ARG A 86 17.97 9.02 2.09
N SER A 87 18.32 7.78 2.41
CA SER A 87 19.32 7.01 1.67
C SER A 87 18.87 6.74 0.23
N LEU A 88 17.61 6.33 0.03
CA LEU A 88 17.02 6.10 -1.30
C LEU A 88 16.93 7.37 -2.15
N VAL A 89 16.64 8.52 -1.54
CA VAL A 89 16.68 9.83 -2.23
C VAL A 89 18.10 10.14 -2.73
N ARG A 90 19.11 9.91 -1.88
CA ARG A 90 20.52 10.11 -2.27
C ARG A 90 20.96 9.14 -3.36
N GLU A 91 20.46 7.91 -3.34
CA GLU A 91 20.69 6.93 -4.40
C GLU A 91 20.11 7.43 -5.72
N HIS A 92 18.85 7.88 -5.70
CA HIS A 92 18.16 8.41 -6.89
C HIS A 92 18.85 9.66 -7.48
N ALA A 93 19.51 10.46 -6.64
CA ALA A 93 20.27 11.64 -7.08
C ALA A 93 21.60 11.29 -7.77
N LYS A 94 22.03 10.02 -7.76
CA LYS A 94 23.22 9.58 -8.50
C LYS A 94 22.81 9.22 -9.92
N ASP A 95 23.40 9.92 -10.90
CA ASP A 95 23.15 9.73 -12.34
C ASP A 95 23.38 8.30 -12.84
N SER A 96 24.17 7.50 -12.11
CA SER A 96 24.47 6.11 -12.45
C SER A 96 23.39 5.10 -12.01
N SER A 97 22.35 5.52 -11.30
CA SER A 97 21.33 4.61 -10.76
C SER A 97 20.08 4.52 -11.64
N GLU A 98 19.54 3.32 -11.80
CA GLU A 98 18.27 3.15 -12.52
C GLU A 98 17.11 3.81 -11.76
N PRO A 99 16.24 4.59 -12.44
CA PRO A 99 15.13 5.25 -11.79
C PRO A 99 14.09 4.23 -11.33
N PHE A 100 13.59 4.43 -10.11
CA PHE A 100 12.60 3.54 -9.50
C PHE A 100 11.41 4.31 -8.93
N SER A 101 10.29 3.60 -8.74
CA SER A 101 9.18 4.05 -7.91
C SER A 101 9.36 3.53 -6.49
N LEU A 102 8.89 4.25 -5.48
CA LEU A 102 8.92 3.79 -4.09
C LEU A 102 7.50 3.66 -3.56
N ILE A 103 7.20 2.51 -2.94
CA ILE A 103 5.96 2.28 -2.21
C ILE A 103 6.30 1.93 -0.77
N LEU A 104 5.63 2.59 0.18
CA LEU A 104 5.67 2.22 1.59
C LEU A 104 4.71 1.06 1.84
N LEU A 105 5.13 0.10 2.65
CA LEU A 105 4.32 -1.03 3.07
C LEU A 105 4.36 -1.14 4.59
N THR A 106 3.20 -1.23 5.21
CA THR A 106 3.10 -1.31 6.67
C THR A 106 2.06 -2.34 7.10
N THR A 107 2.37 -3.07 8.17
CA THR A 107 1.49 -4.07 8.78
C THR A 107 0.93 -3.50 10.08
N PHE A 108 -0.34 -3.74 10.35
CA PHE A 108 -1.01 -3.23 11.54
C PHE A 108 -2.10 -4.18 12.00
N ASP A 109 -2.38 -4.21 13.29
CA ASP A 109 -3.43 -5.05 13.85
C ASP A 109 -4.81 -4.67 13.26
N ALA A 110 -5.55 -5.66 12.76
CA ALA A 110 -6.82 -5.45 12.07
C ALA A 110 -7.96 -4.99 12.99
N THR A 111 -7.78 -5.09 14.31
CA THR A 111 -8.74 -4.69 15.34
C THR A 111 -8.31 -3.38 15.98
N SER A 112 -7.12 -3.33 16.59
CA SER A 112 -6.66 -2.13 17.31
C SER A 112 -6.12 -1.03 16.39
N ARG A 113 -5.85 -1.36 15.12
CA ARG A 113 -5.26 -0.43 14.13
C ARG A 113 -3.88 0.11 14.52
N VAL A 114 -3.19 -0.60 15.42
CA VAL A 114 -1.84 -0.28 15.90
C VAL A 114 -0.81 -1.07 15.10
N ILE A 115 0.29 -0.43 14.75
CA ILE A 115 1.45 -1.07 14.12
C ILE A 115 2.15 -1.93 15.18
N ALA A 116 2.43 -3.19 14.85
CA ALA A 116 3.08 -4.11 15.77
C ALA A 116 4.42 -3.53 16.28
N HIS A 117 4.68 -3.68 17.57
CA HIS A 117 5.94 -3.31 18.25
C HIS A 117 6.25 -1.81 18.47
N GLN A 118 5.42 -0.86 18.02
CA GLN A 118 5.71 0.58 18.19
C GLN A 118 4.62 1.40 18.91
N GLU A 119 3.54 0.76 19.37
CA GLU A 119 2.39 1.41 20.02
C GLU A 119 1.80 2.60 19.22
N ALA A 120 2.13 2.69 17.92
CA ALA A 120 1.71 3.78 17.05
C ALA A 120 0.48 3.39 16.23
N HIS A 121 -0.55 4.23 16.28
CA HIS A 121 -1.72 4.08 15.43
C HIS A 121 -1.35 4.31 13.95
N ILE A 122 -1.88 3.48 13.05
CA ILE A 122 -1.62 3.53 11.59
C ILE A 122 -1.92 4.90 10.96
N ASN A 123 -2.81 5.70 11.55
CA ASN A 123 -3.07 7.08 11.12
C ASN A 123 -1.81 7.96 11.09
N LYS A 124 -0.87 7.77 12.04
CA LYS A 124 0.39 8.52 12.04
C LYS A 124 1.20 8.20 10.78
N VAL A 125 1.32 6.92 10.44
CA VAL A 125 2.03 6.48 9.23
C VAL A 125 1.31 6.93 7.96
N LEU A 126 -0.02 6.92 7.93
CA LEU A 126 -0.78 7.47 6.81
C LEU A 126 -0.48 8.96 6.60
N GLN A 127 -0.53 9.76 7.67
CA GLN A 127 -0.22 11.19 7.61
C GLN A 127 1.22 11.44 7.13
N GLN A 128 2.18 10.65 7.62
CA GLN A 128 3.57 10.72 7.19
C GLN A 128 3.72 10.41 5.70
N ALA A 129 3.08 9.36 5.21
CA ALA A 129 3.11 8.98 3.80
C ALA A 129 2.49 10.07 2.89
N GLN A 130 1.35 10.64 3.31
CA GLN A 130 0.71 11.76 2.62
C GLN A 130 1.61 13.00 2.57
N HIS A 131 2.26 13.35 3.69
CA HIS A 131 3.16 14.49 3.75
C HIS A 131 4.40 14.32 2.88
N MET A 132 4.92 13.09 2.77
CA MET A 132 6.05 12.76 1.90
C MET A 132 5.63 12.56 0.44
N GLN A 133 4.33 12.52 0.13
CA GLN A 133 3.80 12.17 -1.19
C GLN A 133 4.30 10.81 -1.69
N ILE A 134 4.33 9.80 -0.79
CA ILE A 134 4.75 8.44 -1.14
C ILE A 134 3.58 7.50 -0.93
N SER A 135 3.24 6.73 -1.96
CA SER A 135 2.13 5.76 -1.89
C SER A 135 2.35 4.76 -0.75
N LEU A 136 1.27 4.43 -0.03
CA LEU A 136 1.26 3.57 1.14
C LEU A 136 0.27 2.42 0.97
N VAL A 137 0.78 1.20 1.08
CA VAL A 137 -0.01 -0.02 1.21
C VAL A 137 -0.10 -0.41 2.68
N GLY A 138 -1.32 -0.56 3.17
CA GLY A 138 -1.60 -1.04 4.52
C GLY A 138 -2.04 -2.50 4.49
N ILE A 139 -1.47 -3.32 5.38
CA ILE A 139 -1.78 -4.73 5.54
C ILE A 139 -2.32 -4.95 6.95
N PRO A 140 -3.66 -5.06 7.11
CA PRO A 140 -4.24 -5.50 8.38
C PRO A 140 -3.73 -6.89 8.72
N VAL A 141 -3.40 -7.19 9.97
CA VAL A 141 -3.00 -8.52 10.47
C VAL A 141 -4.03 -8.96 11.50
N HIS A 142 -4.55 -10.18 11.37
CA HIS A 142 -5.63 -10.68 12.22
C HIS A 142 -5.06 -11.69 13.20
N ARG A 143 -5.29 -11.48 14.50
CA ARG A 143 -4.89 -12.45 15.53
C ARG A 143 -5.80 -13.67 15.46
N GLY A 144 -5.22 -14.86 15.57
CA GLY A 144 -5.98 -16.12 15.58
C GLY A 144 -6.54 -16.54 14.22
N SER A 145 -6.15 -15.91 13.10
CA SER A 145 -6.41 -16.47 11.78
C SER A 145 -5.44 -17.60 11.46
N SER A 146 -5.88 -18.59 10.68
CA SER A 146 -4.98 -19.60 10.09
C SER A 146 -3.96 -19.01 9.11
N GLU A 147 -4.22 -17.80 8.62
CA GLU A 147 -3.34 -17.05 7.73
C GLU A 147 -2.16 -16.43 8.51
N THR A 148 -0.95 -16.72 8.06
CA THR A 148 0.31 -16.25 8.65
C THR A 148 0.63 -14.80 8.28
N TYR A 149 1.54 -14.19 9.03
CA TYR A 149 2.10 -12.86 8.72
C TYR A 149 2.69 -12.80 7.30
N VAL A 150 3.49 -13.82 6.93
CA VAL A 150 4.18 -13.88 5.64
C VAL A 150 3.19 -13.97 4.49
N GLU A 151 2.12 -14.77 4.62
CA GLU A 151 1.07 -14.86 3.59
C GLU A 151 0.35 -13.53 3.38
N ARG A 152 0.11 -12.77 4.45
CA ARG A 152 -0.47 -11.42 4.33
C ARG A 152 0.45 -10.43 3.66
N VAL A 153 1.75 -10.47 3.98
CA VAL A 153 2.75 -9.64 3.30
C VAL A 153 2.82 -9.99 1.81
N LYS A 154 2.81 -11.28 1.46
CA LYS A 154 2.74 -11.73 0.06
C LYS A 154 1.52 -11.15 -0.66
N LYS A 155 0.33 -11.20 -0.05
CA LYS A 155 -0.89 -10.58 -0.63
C LYS A 155 -0.74 -9.07 -0.84
N GLY A 156 -0.03 -8.37 0.04
CA GLY A 156 0.29 -6.96 -0.12
C GLY A 156 1.24 -6.70 -1.29
N LEU A 157 2.26 -7.54 -1.46
CA LEU A 157 3.18 -7.47 -2.60
C LEU A 157 2.47 -7.81 -3.92
N ASP A 158 1.60 -8.82 -3.94
CA ASP A 158 0.78 -9.18 -5.10
C ASP A 158 -0.14 -8.02 -5.53
N LEU A 159 -0.69 -7.27 -4.57
CA LEU A 159 -1.46 -6.06 -4.85
C LEU A 159 -0.59 -5.00 -5.54
N ILE A 160 0.66 -4.80 -5.08
CA ILE A 160 1.60 -3.86 -5.69
C ILE A 160 1.94 -4.29 -7.12
N LEU A 161 2.29 -5.57 -7.32
CA LEU A 161 2.58 -6.16 -8.62
C LEU A 161 1.42 -5.97 -9.60
N LYS A 162 0.19 -6.29 -9.18
CA LYS A 162 -1.02 -6.12 -10.00
C LYS A 162 -1.31 -4.65 -10.34
N THR A 163 -0.96 -3.72 -9.45
CA THR A 163 -1.21 -2.29 -9.65
C THR A 163 -0.16 -1.63 -10.54
N CYS A 164 1.10 -2.03 -10.42
CA CYS A 164 2.21 -1.38 -11.12
C CYS A 164 2.63 -2.11 -12.40
N GLY A 165 2.34 -3.40 -12.54
CA GLY A 165 2.75 -4.21 -13.71
C GLY A 165 4.27 -4.36 -13.86
N ARG A 166 5.05 -4.04 -12.83
CA ARG A 166 6.51 -3.95 -12.83
C ARG A 166 7.12 -4.89 -11.79
N LYS A 167 8.41 -5.22 -11.94
CA LYS A 167 9.14 -6.04 -10.97
C LYS A 167 9.22 -5.30 -9.62
N VAL A 168 8.95 -6.03 -8.55
CA VAL A 168 8.94 -5.59 -7.13
C VAL A 168 9.98 -6.39 -6.36
#